data_AF-A0A7C5SH51-F1
#
_entry.id   AF-A0A7C5SH51-F1
#
_cell.length_a   1.000
_cell.length_b   1.000
_cell.length_c   1.000
_cell.angle_alpha   90.00
_cell.angle_beta   90.00
_cell.angle_gamma   90.00
#
_symmetry.space_group_name_H-M   'P 1'
#
loop_
_entity.id
_entity.type
_entity.pdbx_description
1 polymer ?
#
loop_
_entity_poly.entity_id
_entity_poly.type
_entity_poly.pdbx_seq_one_letter_code
_entity_poly.pdbx_strand_id
1 'polypeptide(L)' 'MSQWGGLSAGELLFLIPIVAIVGVCLMGIIKALSRDAARKHAVREREQSRREIAAYVAEGSMTPEEGERLLNAGEETG' A
#
# COMPACT_ATOMS: atom_id res chain seq x y z
N MET A 1 43.44 9.05 -22.31
CA MET A 1 43.32 9.35 -20.86
C MET A 1 42.15 10.29 -20.68
N SER A 2 41.02 9.76 -20.20
CA SER A 2 39.82 10.57 -19.95
C SER A 2 40.14 11.57 -18.83
N GLN A 3 39.97 12.86 -19.13
CA GLN A 3 39.99 13.93 -18.14
C GLN A 3 38.78 13.72 -17.23
N TRP A 4 38.96 13.01 -16.13
CA TRP A 4 38.01 13.06 -15.02
C TRP A 4 38.16 14.44 -14.40
N GLY A 5 37.42 15.42 -14.93
CA GLY A 5 37.29 16.73 -14.33
C GLY A 5 36.67 16.57 -12.94
N GLY A 6 37.45 16.81 -11.90
CA GLY A 6 36.94 16.90 -10.54
C GLY A 6 36.03 18.11 -10.41
N LEU A 7 34.86 17.92 -9.78
CA LEU A 7 33.95 19.01 -9.45
C LEU A 7 34.64 19.97 -8.47
N SER A 8 34.55 21.27 -8.72
CA SER A 8 35.06 22.29 -7.81
C SER A 8 34.20 22.37 -6.54
N ALA A 9 34.77 22.88 -5.44
CA ALA A 9 34.06 22.97 -4.15
C ALA A 9 32.76 23.79 -4.23
N GLY A 10 32.71 24.82 -5.09
CA GLY A 10 31.50 25.62 -5.32
C GLY A 10 30.40 24.86 -6.05
N GLU A 11 30.75 24.04 -7.04
CA GLU A 11 29.80 23.16 -7.74
C GLU A 11 29.24 22.10 -6.80
N LEU A 12 30.08 21.54 -5.93
CA LEU A 12 29.68 20.56 -4.93
C LEU A 12 28.70 21.15 -3.91
N LEU A 13 28.95 22.37 -3.45
CA LEU A 13 28.08 23.08 -2.50
C LEU A 13 26.67 23.31 -3.08
N PHE A 14 26.58 23.56 -4.39
CA PHE A 14 25.31 23.76 -5.09
C PHE A 14 24.57 22.45 -5.40
N LEU A 15 25.32 21.37 -5.67
CA LEU A 15 24.75 20.10 -6.12
C LEU A 15 24.20 19.25 -4.98
N ILE A 16 24.80 19.33 -3.77
CA ILE A 16 24.33 18.62 -2.57
C ILE A 16 22.84 18.86 -2.25
N PRO A 17 22.34 20.10 -2.11
CA PRO A 17 20.94 20.33 -1.76
C PRO A 17 19.98 19.84 -2.85
N ILE A 18 20.37 19.94 -4.13
CA ILE A 18 19.56 19.50 -5.26
C ILE A 18 19.38 17.97 -5.21
N VAL A 19 20.47 17.24 -5.02
CA VAL A 19 20.42 15.77 -4.90
C VAL A 19 19.62 15.35 -3.66
N ALA A 20 19.76 16.06 -2.55
CA ALA A 20 19.00 15.78 -1.33
C ALA A 20 17.49 15.94 -1.55
N ILE A 21 17.06 17.03 -2.18
CA ILE A 21 15.63 17.29 -2.49
C ILE A 21 15.08 16.22 -3.43
N VAL A 22 15.79 15.94 -4.53
CA VAL A 22 15.38 14.90 -5.49
C VAL A 22 15.27 13.53 -4.81
N GLY A 23 16.25 13.18 -3.97
CA GLY A 23 16.25 11.93 -3.23
C GLY A 23 15.07 11.79 -2.26
N VAL A 24 14.76 12.84 -1.50
CA VAL A 24 13.62 12.85 -0.57
C VAL A 24 12.29 12.79 -1.32
N CYS A 25 12.15 13.53 -2.43
CA CYS A 25 10.95 13.47 -3.27
C CYS A 25 10.72 12.07 -3.85
N LEU A 26 11.76 11.43 -4.39
CA LEU A 26 11.66 10.07 -4.91
C LEU A 26 11.26 9.06 -3.83
N MET A 27 11.87 9.14 -2.64
CA MET A 27 11.48 8.31 -1.50
C MET A 27 10.02 8.53 -1.07
N GLY A 28 9.54 9.78 -1.11
CA GLY A 28 8.15 10.12 -0.81
C GLY A 28 7.17 9.47 -1.78
N ILE A 29 7.48 9.52 -3.08
CA ILE A 29 6.66 8.90 -4.14
C ILE A 29 6.59 7.38 -3.95
N ILE A 30 7.73 6.72 -3.70
CA ILE A 30 7.77 5.27 -3.47
C ILE A 30 6.89 4.89 -2.28
N LYS A 31 7.00 5.61 -1.15
CA LYS A 31 6.19 5.35 0.04
C LYS A 31 4.70 5.61 -0.18
N ALA A 32 4.33 6.62 -0.95
CA ALA A 32 2.94 6.90 -1.29
C ALA A 32 2.31 5.74 -2.08
N LEU A 33 3.01 5.24 -3.09
CA LEU A 33 2.56 4.11 -3.91
C LEU A 33 2.40 2.83 -3.08
N SER A 34 3.30 2.55 -2.15
CA SER A 34 3.19 1.38 -1.27
C SER A 34 1.99 1.44 -0.31
N ARG A 35 1.57 2.64 0.12
CA ARG A 35 0.43 2.80 1.04
C ARG A 35 -0.92 2.62 0.36
N ASP A 36 -1.06 3.05 -0.89
CA ASP A 36 -2.31 2.94 -1.63
C ASP A 36 -2.64 1.51 -2.05
N ALA A 37 -1.62 0.70 -2.35
CA ALA A 37 -1.81 -0.70 -2.67
C ALA A 37 -2.46 -1.45 -1.49
N ALA A 38 -1.90 -1.30 -0.29
CA ALA A 38 -2.38 -1.99 0.91
C ALA A 38 -3.86 -1.68 1.24
N ARG A 39 -4.29 -0.43 1.05
CA ARG A 39 -5.68 -0.02 1.32
C ARG A 39 -6.69 -0.62 0.35
N LYS A 40 -6.33 -0.79 -0.92
CA LYS A 40 -7.24 -1.32 -1.95
C LYS A 40 -7.50 -2.83 -1.77
N HIS A 41 -6.51 -3.57 -1.28
CA HIS A 41 -6.66 -5.02 -1.04
C HIS A 41 -7.68 -5.30 0.07
N ALA A 42 -7.60 -4.58 1.20
CA ALA A 42 -8.48 -4.81 2.35
C ALA A 42 -9.97 -4.62 2.03
N VAL A 43 -10.34 -3.62 1.21
CA VAL A 43 -11.74 -3.40 0.83
C VAL A 43 -12.23 -4.52 -0.07
N ARG A 44 -11.43 -4.92 -1.05
CA ARG A 44 -11.79 -5.94 -2.03
C ARG A 44 -11.91 -7.32 -1.38
N GLU A 45 -11.01 -7.67 -0.47
CA GLU A 45 -11.05 -8.92 0.29
C GLU A 45 -12.30 -8.99 1.15
N ARG A 46 -12.66 -7.90 1.85
CA ARG A 46 -13.91 -7.84 2.63
C ARG A 46 -15.15 -8.05 1.77
N GLU A 47 -15.25 -7.36 0.63
CA GLU A 47 -16.38 -7.55 -0.28
C GLU A 47 -16.44 -8.97 -0.85
N GLN A 48 -15.28 -9.57 -1.14
CA GLN A 48 -15.21 -10.94 -1.63
C GLN A 48 -15.68 -11.93 -0.56
N SER A 49 -15.18 -11.85 0.68
CA SER A 49 -15.64 -12.71 1.77
C SER A 49 -17.13 -12.56 2.06
N ARG A 50 -17.68 -11.34 1.97
CA ARG A 50 -19.14 -11.10 2.09
C ARG A 50 -19.95 -11.83 1.01
N ARG A 51 -19.45 -11.88 -0.23
CA ARG A 51 -20.10 -12.60 -1.34
C ARG A 51 -19.99 -14.11 -1.17
N GLU A 52 -18.85 -14.61 -0.72
CA GLU A 52 -18.64 -16.03 -0.44
C GLU A 52 -19.58 -16.51 0.69
N ILE A 53 -19.69 -15.75 1.78
CA ILE A 53 -20.64 -16.04 2.87
C ILE A 53 -22.08 -16.11 2.32
N ALA A 54 -22.49 -15.14 1.49
CA ALA A 54 -23.83 -15.15 0.88
C ALA A 54 -24.07 -16.38 -0.02
N ALA A 55 -23.06 -16.81 -0.77
CA ALA A 55 -23.13 -18.01 -1.59
C ALA A 55 -23.27 -19.27 -0.73
N TYR A 56 -22.50 -19.42 0.35
CA TYR A 56 -22.60 -20.58 1.26
C TYR A 56 -23.95 -20.66 1.96
N VAL A 57 -24.53 -19.51 2.33
CA VAL A 57 -25.89 -19.45 2.88
C VAL A 57 -26.93 -19.85 1.81
N ALA A 58 -26.79 -19.38 0.57
CA ALA A 58 -27.70 -19.72 -0.52
C ALA A 58 -27.59 -21.21 -0.94
N GLU A 59 -26.40 -21.79 -0.86
CA GLU A 59 -26.13 -23.22 -1.10
C GLU A 59 -26.57 -24.11 0.08
N GLY A 60 -26.85 -23.53 1.25
CA GLY A 60 -27.21 -24.23 2.47
C GLY A 60 -26.05 -24.94 3.17
N SER A 61 -24.81 -24.64 2.80
CA SER A 61 -23.59 -25.16 3.45
C SER A 61 -23.21 -24.36 4.70
N MET A 62 -23.88 -23.24 4.94
CA MET A 62 -23.74 -22.37 6.11
C MET A 62 -25.12 -21.86 6.52
N THR A 63 -25.39 -21.79 7.83
CA THR A 63 -26.63 -21.18 8.32
C THR A 63 -26.57 -19.65 8.28
N PRO A 64 -27.70 -18.93 8.11
CA PRO A 64 -27.72 -17.47 8.15
C PRO A 64 -27.10 -16.89 9.44
N GLU A 65 -27.32 -17.54 10.58
CA GLU A 65 -26.80 -17.12 11.88
C GLU A 65 -25.27 -17.30 11.96
N GLU A 66 -24.71 -18.33 11.32
CA GLU A 66 -23.26 -18.48 11.18
C GLU A 66 -22.68 -17.41 10.25
N GLY A 67 -23.37 -17.11 9.16
CA GLY A 67 -22.99 -16.03 8.24
C GLY A 67 -22.95 -14.67 8.95
N GLU A 68 -23.98 -14.34 9.74
CA GLU A 68 -24.03 -13.11 10.53
C GLU A 68 -22.85 -13.01 11.50
N ARG A 69 -22.51 -14.10 12.22
CA ARG A 69 -21.35 -14.15 13.12
C ARG A 69 -20.03 -13.91 12.38
N LEU A 70 -19.84 -14.50 11.21
CA LEU A 70 -18.62 -14.31 10.41
C LEU A 70 -18.50 -12.88 9.86
N LEU A 71 -19.62 -12.26 9.48
CA LEU A 71 -19.66 -10.88 9.03
C LEU A 71 -19.28 -9.90 10.14
N ASN A 72 -19.73 -10.16 11.37
CA ASN A 72 -19.48 -9.31 12.54
C ASN A 72 -18.09 -9.53 13.16
N ALA A 73 -17.53 -10.74 13.09
CA ALA A 73 -16.20 -11.04 13.64
C ALA A 73 -15.07 -10.17 13.07
N GLY A 74 -15.21 -9.67 11.83
CA GLY A 74 -14.25 -8.77 11.21
C GLY A 74 -14.34 -7.31 11.65
N GLU A 75 -15.39 -6.92 12.38
CA GLU A 75 -15.62 -5.55 12.87
C GLU A 75 -15.08 -5.34 14.30
N GLU A 76 -14.91 -6.41 15.08
CA GLU A 76 -14.49 -6.32 16.49
C GLU A 76 -12.98 -6.12 16.69
N THR A 77 -12.16 -6.26 15.65
CA THR A 77 -10.68 -6.22 15.74
C THR A 77 -10.02 -5.04 15.02
N GLY A 78 -10.78 -4.07 14.51
CA GLY A 78 -10.27 -2.89 13.80
C GLY A 78 -10.41 -1.61 14.61
#